data_AF-A0A527XCN9-F1
#
_entry.id   AF-A0A527XCN9-F1
#
_cell.length_a   1.000
_cell.length_b   1.000
_cell.length_c   1.000
_cell.angle_alpha   90.00
_cell.angle_beta   90.00
_cell.angle_gamma   90.00
#
_symmetry.space_group_name_H-M   'P 1'
#
loop_
_entity.id
_entity.type
_entity.pdbx_description
1 polymer ?
#
loop_
_entity_poly.entity_id
_entity_poly.type
_entity_poly.pdbx_seq_one_letter_code
_entity_poly.pdbx_strand_id
1 'polypeptide(L)' 'ADLTPLYGAECPVAVVFRASWPDERILTGTLGTIEAQLAENPMERTAIIFVGSALAAQDFGESSLYDAHYQR' A
#
# COMPACT_ATOMS: atom_id res chain seq x y z
N ALA A 1 9.84 4.23 -12.20
CA ALA A 1 10.71 3.12 -12.66
C ALA A 1 11.71 2.64 -11.59
N ASP A 2 12.16 3.48 -10.65
CA ASP A 2 13.29 3.14 -9.75
C ASP A 2 13.04 1.98 -8.77
N LEU A 3 11.78 1.73 -8.41
CA LEU A 3 11.41 0.66 -7.47
C LEU A 3 11.28 -0.71 -8.14
N THR A 4 10.88 -0.77 -9.41
CA THR A 4 10.61 -2.03 -10.12
C THR A 4 11.83 -2.96 -10.17
N PRO A 5 13.07 -2.49 -10.41
CA PRO A 5 14.27 -3.34 -10.36
C PRO A 5 14.57 -3.92 -8.97
N LEU A 6 14.09 -3.30 -7.90
CA LEU A 6 14.38 -3.69 -6.52
C LEU A 6 13.29 -4.60 -5.94
N TYR A 7 12.03 -4.36 -6.31
CA TYR A 7 10.87 -5.02 -5.73
C TYR A 7 10.11 -5.94 -6.69
N GLY A 8 10.34 -5.82 -8.01
CA GLY A 8 9.61 -6.53 -9.05
C GLY A 8 8.30 -5.86 -9.45
N ALA A 9 7.86 -6.07 -10.70
CA ALA A 9 6.63 -5.47 -11.23
C ALA A 9 5.37 -5.92 -10.48
N GLU A 10 5.40 -7.14 -9.93
CA GLU A 10 4.30 -7.71 -9.14
C GLU A 10 4.30 -7.23 -7.68
N CYS A 11 5.23 -6.37 -7.27
CA CYS A 11 5.24 -5.87 -5.90
C CYS A 11 3.95 -5.10 -5.60
N PRO A 12 3.22 -5.44 -4.54
CA PRO A 12 2.00 -4.76 -4.15
C PRO A 12 2.23 -3.28 -3.80
N VAL A 13 1.28 -2.45 -4.19
CA VAL A 13 1.25 -1.00 -3.93
C VAL A 13 -0.14 -0.60 -3.46
N ALA A 14 -0.20 0.28 -2.47
CA ALA A 14 -1.42 0.97 -2.07
C ALA A 14 -1.18 2.48 -2.06
N VAL A 15 -2.07 3.24 -2.71
CA VAL A 15 -2.07 4.70 -2.73
C VAL A 15 -3.31 5.18 -1.97
N VAL A 16 -3.09 5.86 -0.85
CA VAL A 16 -4.14 6.38 0.02
C VAL A 16 -4.21 7.89 -0.13
N PHE A 17 -5.31 8.38 -0.70
CA PHE A 17 -5.58 9.79 -0.91
C PHE A 17 -6.39 10.36 0.26
N ARG A 18 -5.93 11.48 0.83
CA ARG A 18 -6.59 12.20 1.94
C ARG A 18 -7.03 11.26 3.08
N ALA A 19 -6.09 10.43 3.55
CA ALA A 19 -6.33 9.48 4.63
C ALA A 19 -7.02 10.14 5.84
N SER A 20 -8.09 9.54 6.35
CA SER A 20 -9.01 10.00 7.41
C SER A 20 -9.98 11.14 7.09
N TRP A 21 -10.00 11.65 5.84
CA TRP A 21 -10.94 12.69 5.43
C TRP A 21 -12.23 12.04 4.88
N PRO A 22 -13.36 12.78 4.81
CA PRO A 22 -14.61 12.23 4.28
C PRO A 22 -14.55 11.73 2.83
N ASP A 23 -13.59 12.23 2.06
CA ASP A 23 -13.35 11.89 0.65
C ASP A 23 -12.06 11.06 0.47
N GLU A 24 -11.69 10.27 1.48
CA GLU A 24 -10.61 9.28 1.38
C GLU A 24 -10.86 8.33 0.21
N ARG A 25 -9.80 8.05 -0.56
CA ARG A 25 -9.82 7.05 -1.63
C ARG A 25 -8.56 6.20 -1.55
N ILE A 26 -8.71 4.90 -1.75
CA ILE A 26 -7.61 3.93 -1.76
C ILE A 26 -7.57 3.26 -3.12
N LEU A 27 -6.41 3.32 -3.78
CA LEU A 27 -6.10 2.49 -4.95
C LEU A 27 -5.09 1.43 -4.56
N THR A 28 -5.39 0.18 -4.88
CA THR A 28 -4.48 -0.96 -4.68
C THR A 28 -4.16 -1.62 -6.01
N GLY A 29 -2.90 -1.99 -6.19
CA GLY A 29 -2.42 -2.66 -7.38
C GLY A 29 -1.00 -3.16 -7.19
N THR A 30 -0.26 -3.24 -8.29
CA THR A 30 1.16 -3.61 -8.30
C THR A 30 1.99 -2.49 -8.92
N LEU A 31 3.32 -2.52 -8.75
CA LEU A 31 4.22 -1.56 -9.43
C LEU A 31 4.03 -1.56 -10.95
N GLY A 32 3.62 -2.68 -11.56
CA GLY A 32 3.32 -2.78 -12.99
C GLY A 32 1.96 -2.23 -13.43
N THR A 33 1.02 -1.97 -12.52
CA THR A 33 -0.37 -1.62 -12.85
C THR A 33 -0.82 -0.28 -12.27
N ILE A 34 -0.20 0.18 -11.18
CA ILE A 34 -0.67 1.34 -10.42
C ILE A 34 -0.61 2.66 -11.20
N GLU A 35 0.35 2.82 -12.12
CA GLU A 35 0.45 4.02 -12.96
C GLU A 35 -0.76 4.18 -13.89
N ALA A 36 -1.22 3.08 -14.51
CA ALA A 36 -2.41 3.09 -15.35
C ALA A 36 -3.68 3.38 -14.53
N GLN A 37 -3.81 2.77 -13.36
CA GLN A 37 -4.96 3.01 -12.47
C GLN A 37 -5.04 4.47 -11.99
N LEU A 38 -3.89 5.09 -11.71
CA LEU A 38 -3.80 6.50 -11.34
C LEU A 38 -4.16 7.44 -12.50
N ALA A 39 -3.82 7.08 -13.73
CA ALA A 39 -4.19 7.87 -14.91
C ALA A 39 -5.70 7.86 -15.15
N GLU A 40 -6.37 6.74 -14.90
CA GLU A 40 -7.83 6.61 -14.99
C GLU A 40 -8.56 7.32 -13.83
N ASN A 41 -7.92 7.38 -12.66
CA ASN A 41 -8.48 7.97 -11.45
C ASN A 41 -7.55 9.02 -10.87
N PRO A 42 -7.49 10.24 -11.45
CA PRO A 42 -6.60 11.27 -10.98
C PRO A 42 -6.82 11.60 -9.49
N MET A 43 -5.73 11.60 -8.74
CA MET A 43 -5.69 11.95 -7.33
C MET A 43 -4.73 13.12 -7.16
N GLU A 44 -5.29 14.33 -7.10
CA GLU A 44 -4.48 15.55 -7.04
C GLU A 44 -4.10 15.91 -5.59
N ARG A 45 -2.81 15.72 -5.27
CA ARG A 45 -2.13 16.16 -4.03
C ARG A 45 -2.61 15.43 -2.75
N THR A 46 -1.74 15.32 -1.75
CA THR A 46 -2.03 14.60 -0.49
C THR A 46 -2.37 13.12 -0.68
N ALA A 47 -1.36 12.36 -1.09
CA ALA A 47 -1.41 10.92 -1.12
C ALA A 47 -0.24 10.33 -0.34
N ILE A 48 -0.48 9.19 0.32
CA ILE A 48 0.54 8.35 0.94
C ILE A 48 0.64 7.09 0.09
N ILE A 49 1.87 6.73 -0.31
CA ILE A 49 2.14 5.56 -1.15
C ILE A 49 2.85 4.52 -0.30
N PHE A 50 2.24 3.35 -0.16
CA PHE A 50 2.82 2.17 0.46
C PHE A 50 3.25 1.20 -0.62
N VAL A 51 4.47 0.67 -0.50
CA VAL A 51 5.03 -0.33 -1.43
C VAL A 51 5.63 -1.45 -0.61
N GLY A 52 5.24 -2.70 -0.90
CA GLY A 52 5.83 -3.85 -0.24
C GLY A 52 4.96 -5.10 -0.24
N SER A 53 5.62 -6.26 -0.19
CA SER A 53 4.97 -7.58 -0.17
C SER A 53 4.01 -7.79 1.00
N ALA A 54 4.25 -7.12 2.14
CA ALA A 54 3.39 -7.20 3.31
C ALA A 54 1.95 -6.74 3.03
N LEU A 55 1.72 -5.87 2.03
CA LEU A 55 0.39 -5.41 1.66
C LEU A 55 -0.50 -6.51 1.05
N ALA A 56 0.09 -7.58 0.52
CA ALA A 56 -0.63 -8.74 -0.02
C ALA A 56 -0.41 -10.00 0.81
N ALA A 57 0.26 -9.90 1.96
CA ALA A 57 0.49 -11.04 2.83
C ALA A 57 -0.85 -11.51 3.42
N GLN A 58 -1.06 -12.82 3.39
CA GLN A 58 -2.18 -13.50 4.02
C GLN A 58 -1.62 -14.52 5.02
N ASP A 59 -2.44 -14.91 6.00
CA ASP A 59 -2.12 -15.98 6.95
C ASP A 59 -0.78 -15.81 7.70
N PHE A 60 -0.42 -14.57 8.07
CA PHE A 60 0.75 -14.27 8.89
C PHE A 60 0.36 -13.93 10.34
N GLY A 61 1.27 -14.21 11.28
CA GLY A 61 1.07 -13.88 12.68
C GLY A 61 1.25 -12.39 12.95
N GLU A 62 0.36 -11.82 13.75
CA GLU A 62 0.48 -10.43 14.21
C GLU A 62 1.72 -10.25 15.09
N SER A 63 2.30 -9.06 15.01
CA SER A 63 3.44 -8.68 15.86
C SER A 63 3.00 -8.50 17.31
N SER A 64 3.66 -9.17 18.25
CA SER A 64 3.43 -8.95 19.68
C SER A 64 4.02 -7.64 20.23
N LEU A 65 4.64 -6.79 19.40
CA LEU A 65 5.32 -5.56 19.85
C LEU A 65 4.39 -4.62 20.63
N TYR A 66 3.10 -4.60 20.29
CA TYR A 66 2.07 -3.77 20.93
C TYR A 66 0.91 -4.59 21.50
N ASP A 67 1.06 -5.90 21.64
CA ASP A 67 0.02 -6.75 22.22
C ASP A 67 -0.04 -6.54 23.74
N ALA A 68 -1.16 -5.99 24.22
CA ALA A 68 -1.42 -5.69 25.62
C ALA A 68 -1.44 -6.94 26.52
N HIS A 69 -1.60 -8.13 25.94
CA HIS A 69 -1.65 -9.41 26.62
C HIS A 69 -0.41 -10.27 26.37
N TYR A 70 0.61 -9.75 25.69
CA TYR A 70 1.83 -10.51 25.43
C TYR A 70 2.53 -10.88 26.75
N GLN A 71 2.68 -12.18 26.96
CA GLN A 71 3.43 -12.76 28.06
C GLN A 71 4.59 -13.57 27.47
N ARG A 72 5.80 -13.35 27.99
CA ARG A 72 7.02 -14.05 27.57
C ARG A 72 7.15 -15.42 28.21
#